data_AF-A0A411WVB0-F1
#
_entry.id   AF-A0A411WVB0-F1
#
_cell.length_a   1.000
_cell.length_b   1.000
_cell.length_c   1.000
_cell.angle_alpha   90.00
_cell.angle_beta   90.00
_cell.angle_gamma   90.00
#
_symmetry.space_group_name_H-M   'P 1'
#
loop_
_entity.id
_entity.type
_entity.pdbx_description
1 polymer ?
#
loop_
_entity_poly.entity_id
_entity_poly.type
_entity_poly.pdbx_seq_one_letter_code
_entity_poly.pdbx_strand_id
1 'polypeptide(L)'
;MEFDYQGYTIRTEEYEDTAAVHDHQWHCTIIIKGHVDTWSDRFTAEQRFASRADAEAGAARIAREYLDKKLAGSGQGNPQV
;
A
#
# COMPACT_ATOMS: atom_id res chain seq x y z
N MET A 1 -9.12 1.18 5.39
CA MET A 1 -8.78 2.30 6.29
C MET A 1 -8.31 3.53 5.50
N GLU A 2 -8.31 4.74 6.04
CA GLU A 2 -7.64 5.92 5.42
C GLU A 2 -6.77 6.63 6.48
N PHE A 3 -5.54 7.02 6.11
CA PHE A 3 -4.58 7.71 6.97
C PHE A 3 -3.55 8.50 6.16
N ASP A 4 -2.92 9.49 6.79
CA ASP A 4 -1.86 10.28 6.17
C ASP A 4 -0.46 9.80 6.56
N TYR A 5 0.47 9.86 5.61
CA TYR A 5 1.88 9.49 5.82
C TYR A 5 2.78 10.31 4.90
N GLN A 6 3.75 11.04 5.48
CA GLN A 6 4.75 11.86 4.76
C GLN A 6 4.17 12.86 3.73
N GLY A 7 2.99 13.43 3.99
CA GLY A 7 2.32 14.35 3.05
C GLY A 7 1.55 13.65 1.92
N TYR A 8 1.30 12.35 2.07
CA TYR A 8 0.45 11.56 1.18
C TYR A 8 -0.74 10.99 1.96
N THR A 9 -1.92 11.02 1.35
CA THR A 9 -3.09 10.30 1.87
C THR A 9 -3.05 8.87 1.34
N ILE A 10 -3.12 7.91 2.25
CA ILE A 10 -3.14 6.48 1.96
C ILE A 10 -4.50 5.93 2.34
N ARG A 11 -5.16 5.27 1.39
CA ARG A 11 -6.38 4.51 1.61
C ARG A 11 -6.14 3.03 1.33
N THR A 12 -6.48 2.20 2.30
CA THR A 12 -6.47 0.74 2.19
C THR A 12 -7.90 0.22 2.10
N GLU A 13 -8.11 -0.81 1.29
CA GLU A 13 -9.38 -1.50 1.14
C GLU A 13 -9.12 -3.00 1.28
N GLU A 14 -9.58 -3.59 2.38
CA GLU A 14 -9.43 -5.00 2.68
C GLU A 14 -10.67 -5.76 2.21
N TYR A 15 -10.48 -6.88 1.52
CA TYR A 15 -11.56 -7.74 1.07
C TYR A 15 -11.19 -9.22 1.24
N GLU A 16 -12.21 -10.03 1.48
CA GLU A 16 -12.08 -11.46 1.61
C GLU A 16 -12.11 -12.13 0.23
N ASP A 17 -11.12 -12.99 -0.04
CA ASP A 17 -11.13 -13.91 -1.17
C ASP A 17 -11.93 -15.15 -0.78
N THR A 18 -13.16 -15.20 -1.28
CA THR A 18 -14.08 -16.32 -1.06
C THR A 18 -13.84 -17.47 -2.04
N ALA A 19 -12.89 -17.34 -2.96
CA ALA A 19 -12.52 -18.37 -3.94
C ALA A 19 -11.42 -19.30 -3.40
N ALA A 20 -10.74 -18.90 -2.33
CA ALA A 20 -9.76 -19.71 -1.62
C ALA A 20 -10.44 -20.93 -0.96
N VAL A 21 -10.26 -22.10 -1.59
CA VAL A 21 -10.94 -23.37 -1.23
C VAL A 21 -10.48 -23.93 0.13
N HIS A 22 -9.36 -23.46 0.68
CA HIS A 22 -8.73 -24.07 1.86
C HIS A 22 -8.55 -23.15 3.06
N ASP A 23 -8.61 -21.83 2.91
CA ASP A 23 -8.50 -20.87 4.02
C ASP A 23 -9.09 -19.52 3.61
N HIS A 24 -9.76 -18.84 4.54
CA HIS A 24 -10.20 -17.45 4.37
C HIS A 24 -8.97 -16.55 4.18
N GLN A 25 -8.78 -16.04 2.97
CA GLN A 25 -7.66 -15.16 2.66
C GLN A 25 -8.16 -13.74 2.49
N TRP A 26 -7.51 -12.81 3.18
CA TRP A 26 -7.79 -11.39 3.04
C TRP A 26 -6.75 -10.75 2.13
N HIS A 27 -7.24 -9.97 1.18
CA HIS A 27 -6.48 -9.18 0.23
C HIS A 27 -6.64 -7.71 0.55
N CYS A 28 -5.67 -6.90 0.12
CA CYS A 28 -5.69 -5.46 0.36
C CYS A 28 -5.39 -4.71 -0.93
N THR A 29 -6.26 -3.78 -1.30
CA THR A 29 -5.94 -2.73 -2.28
C THR A 29 -5.46 -1.49 -1.56
N ILE A 30 -4.37 -0.90 -2.04
CA ILE A 30 -3.74 0.29 -1.49
C ILE A 30 -3.82 1.39 -2.55
N ILE A 31 -4.24 2.57 -2.12
CA ILE A 31 -4.34 3.78 -2.93
C ILE A 31 -3.53 4.85 -2.20
N ILE A 32 -2.57 5.46 -2.88
CA ILE A 32 -1.72 6.53 -2.35
C ILE A 32 -1.95 7.77 -3.20
N LYS A 33 -2.16 8.92 -2.58
CA LYS A 33 -2.38 10.20 -3.26
C LYS A 33 -1.51 11.29 -2.64
N GLY A 34 -0.84 12.06 -3.47
CA GLY A 34 -0.14 13.28 -3.06
C GLY A 34 -1.10 14.32 -2.49
N HIS A 35 -0.70 15.00 -1.40
CA HIS A 35 -1.48 16.15 -0.89
C HIS A 35 -1.36 17.37 -1.81
N VAL A 36 -0.18 17.60 -2.39
CA VAL A 36 0.13 18.81 -3.15
C VAL A 36 0.43 18.56 -4.63
N ASP A 37 0.57 17.29 -5.01
CA ASP A 37 0.88 16.85 -6.36
C ASP A 37 -0.23 15.96 -6.91
N THR A 38 -0.36 15.93 -8.24
CA THR A 38 -1.36 15.10 -8.95
C THR A 38 -0.98 13.62 -8.96
N TRP A 39 0.03 13.22 -8.19
CA TRP A 39 0.50 11.84 -8.16
C TRP A 39 -0.49 10.98 -7.39
N SER A 40 -0.85 9.85 -8.01
CA SER A 40 -1.63 8.81 -7.37
C SER A 40 -1.19 7.44 -7.86
N ASP A 41 -1.01 6.51 -6.94
CA ASP A 41 -0.72 5.11 -7.25
C ASP A 41 -1.79 4.21 -6.61
N ARG A 42 -2.20 3.17 -7.35
CA ARG A 42 -3.15 2.15 -6.88
C ARG A 42 -2.60 0.77 -7.20
N PHE A 43 -2.50 -0.09 -6.18
CA PHE A 43 -2.01 -1.45 -6.34
C PHE A 43 -2.66 -2.40 -5.33
N THR A 44 -2.59 -3.70 -5.61
CA THR A 44 -3.02 -4.74 -4.68
C THR A 44 -1.80 -5.32 -3.99
N ALA A 45 -1.83 -5.44 -2.67
CA ALA A 45 -0.79 -6.14 -1.92
C ALA A 45 -0.74 -7.61 -2.35
N GLU A 46 0.44 -8.10 -2.72
CA GLU A 46 0.63 -9.52 -3.09
C GLU A 46 0.51 -10.45 -1.88
N GLN A 47 0.74 -9.92 -0.68
CA GLN A 47 0.61 -10.65 0.57
C GLN A 47 -0.87 -10.96 0.87
N ARG A 48 -1.16 -12.23 1.16
CA ARG A 48 -2.46 -12.71 1.65
C ARG A 48 -2.42 -12.82 3.17
N PHE A 49 -3.51 -12.45 3.83
CA PHE A 49 -3.61 -12.43 5.29
C PHE A 49 -4.67 -13.41 5.80
N ALA A 50 -4.44 -13.98 6.98
CA ALA A 50 -5.34 -14.96 7.60
C ALA A 50 -6.59 -14.30 8.23
N SER A 51 -6.56 -12.99 8.46
CA SER A 51 -7.67 -12.25 9.04
C SER A 51 -7.75 -10.83 8.50
N ARG A 52 -8.92 -10.20 8.62
CA ARG A 52 -9.12 -8.78 8.26
C ARG A 52 -8.20 -7.85 9.05
N ALA A 53 -7.97 -8.13 10.33
CA ALA A 53 -7.14 -7.29 11.19
C ALA A 53 -5.67 -7.33 10.75
N ASP A 54 -5.17 -8.53 10.39
CA ASP A 54 -3.83 -8.69 9.84
C ASP A 54 -3.70 -8.02 8.47
N ALA A 55 -4.75 -8.10 7.65
CA ALA A 55 -4.83 -7.41 6.37
C ALA A 55 -4.74 -5.89 6.50
N GLU A 56 -5.47 -5.29 7.46
CA GLU A 56 -5.42 -3.85 7.69
C GLU A 56 -4.04 -3.40 8.17
N ALA A 57 -3.48 -4.06 9.20
CA ALA A 57 -2.15 -3.75 9.73
C ALA A 57 -1.05 -3.98 8.68
N GLY A 58 -1.15 -5.08 7.93
CA GLY A 58 -0.25 -5.43 6.85
C GLY A 58 -0.32 -4.45 5.68
N ALA A 59 -1.52 -4.03 5.27
CA ALA A 59 -1.71 -3.04 4.22
C ALA A 59 -1.08 -1.69 4.57
N ALA A 60 -1.28 -1.22 5.81
CA ALA A 60 -0.66 0.01 6.28
C ALA A 60 0.88 -0.08 6.26
N ARG A 61 1.45 -1.22 6.67
CA ARG A 61 2.90 -1.47 6.60
C ARG A 61 3.41 -1.48 5.15
N ILE A 62 2.77 -2.23 4.27
CA ILE A 62 3.14 -2.35 2.85
C ILE A 62 3.06 -0.98 2.15
N ALA A 63 2.01 -0.20 2.43
CA ALA A 63 1.84 1.12 1.86
C ALA A 63 2.98 2.07 2.25
N ARG A 64 3.40 2.04 3.54
CA ARG A 64 4.53 2.83 4.04
C ARG A 64 5.84 2.39 3.39
N GLU A 65 6.12 1.08 3.37
CA GLU A 65 7.33 0.54 2.75
C GLU A 65 7.42 0.86 1.25
N TYR A 66 6.30 0.80 0.52
CA TYR A 66 6.23 1.21 -0.87
C TYR A 66 6.59 2.69 -1.03
N LEU A 67 5.97 3.55 -0.22
CA LEU A 67 6.19 4.98 -0.31
C LEU A 67 7.62 5.36 0.08
N ASP A 68 8.14 4.80 1.17
CA ASP A 68 9.52 5.02 1.61
C ASP A 68 10.53 4.62 0.51
N LYS A 69 10.33 3.46 -0.12
CA LYS A 69 11.16 3.02 -1.26
C LYS A 69 11.04 3.95 -2.46
N LYS A 70 9.83 4.41 -2.77
CA LYS A 70 9.57 5.33 -3.89
C LYS A 70 10.28 6.67 -3.66
N LEU A 71 10.18 7.21 -2.46
CA LEU A 71 10.80 8.49 -2.07
C LEU A 71 12.32 8.38 -1.97
N ALA A 72 12.84 7.26 -1.45
CA ALA A 72 14.27 6.97 -1.46
C ALA A 72 14.81 6.79 -2.89
N GLY A 73 14.04 6.13 -3.76
CA GLY A 73 14.37 5.94 -5.17
C GLY A 73 14.30 7.22 -6.01
N SER A 74 13.43 8.17 -5.66
CA SER A 74 13.42 9.51 -6.27
C SER A 74 14.64 10.37 -5.89
N GLY A 75 15.44 9.93 -4.90
CA GLY A 75 16.72 10.53 -4.55
C GLY A 75 17.94 9.86 -5.22
N GLN A 76 17.76 8.81 -6.02
CA GLN A 76 18.88 8.15 -6.71
C GLN A 76 19.30 9.01 -7.91
N GLY A 77 20.44 9.69 -7.75
CA GLY A 77 20.90 10.76 -8.59
C GLY A 77 20.99 10.45 -10.07
N ASN A 78 20.92 11.52 -10.85
CA ASN A 78 21.51 11.55 -12.17
C ASN A 78 23.04 11.70 -11.98
N PRO A 79 23.88 10.65 -12.14
CA PRO A 79 25.32 10.86 -12.32
C PRO A 79 25.54 11.38 -13.74
N GLN A 80 25.12 12.63 -13.99
CA GLN A 80 25.54 13.40 -15.13
C GLN A 80 25.93 14.79 -14.65
N VAL A 81 27.15 14.90 -14.14
CA VAL A 81 28.13 15.97 -14.41
C VAL A 81 29.49 15.55 -13.88
#